data_AF-A0A959V8J1-F1
#
_entry.id   AF-A0A959V8J1-F1
#
_cell.length_a   1.000
_cell.length_b   1.000
_cell.length_c   1.000
_cell.angle_alpha   90.00
_cell.angle_beta   90.00
_cell.angle_gamma   90.00
#
_symmetry.space_group_name_H-M   'P 1'
#
loop_
_entity.id
_entity.type
_entity.pdbx_description
1 polymer ?
#
loop_
_entity_poly.entity_id
_entity_poly.type
_entity_poly.pdbx_seq_one_letter_code
_entity_poly.pdbx_strand_id
1 'polypeptide(L)'
;CNSSVLEQCRVYCAKTTTEAFAVVNSGGVRMTDCVSEGAPCAYDLFLSATTDGDESRPASNTVVKSFTLANFHVEHSATKASIYVNMPSKAAVTLSNVYWNNKQTAPVILYVMGQLNLEDIGWFRQEFRIHTRISAPRINVQRCHSFLAFGKEGERTDKRAGVLHLQDPLPNNTQLKLNFVRRRDPSM
;
A
#
# COMPACT_ATOMS: atom_id res chain seq x y z
N CYS A 1 -16.55 -15.23 5.38
CA CYS A 1 -17.16 -13.94 4.97
C CYS A 1 -16.56 -13.56 3.63
N ASN A 2 -17.32 -13.72 2.55
CA ASN A 2 -16.69 -13.75 1.21
C ASN A 2 -16.68 -12.40 0.51
N SER A 3 -17.56 -11.47 0.89
CA SER A 3 -17.54 -10.10 0.39
C SER A 3 -18.00 -9.11 1.46
N SER A 4 -17.28 -7.99 1.61
CA SER A 4 -17.67 -6.88 2.49
C SER A 4 -17.57 -5.55 1.73
N VAL A 5 -18.43 -4.60 2.09
CA VAL A 5 -18.40 -3.23 1.57
C VAL A 5 -18.30 -2.27 2.74
N LEU A 6 -17.35 -1.34 2.66
CA LEU A 6 -17.25 -0.17 3.52
C LEU A 6 -17.42 1.05 2.64
N GLU A 7 -18.41 1.89 2.92
CA GLU A 7 -18.75 3.02 2.09
C GLU A 7 -19.01 4.24 2.97
N GLN A 8 -18.43 5.39 2.60
CA GLN A 8 -18.64 6.67 3.28
C GLN A 8 -18.33 6.65 4.78
N CYS A 9 -17.34 5.83 5.17
CA CYS A 9 -16.95 5.68 6.57
C CYS A 9 -15.87 6.70 6.95
N ARG A 10 -16.08 7.41 8.06
CA ARG A 10 -15.08 8.32 8.66
C ARG A 10 -14.65 7.78 10.01
N VAL A 11 -13.36 7.45 10.14
CA VAL A 11 -12.78 6.93 11.38
C VAL A 11 -11.92 8.00 12.04
N TYR A 12 -12.26 8.34 13.28
CA TYR A 12 -11.49 9.26 14.11
C TYR A 12 -10.58 8.47 15.08
N CYS A 13 -9.29 8.49 14.83
CA CYS A 13 -8.27 7.78 15.60
C CYS A 13 -8.02 8.45 16.95
N ALA A 14 -8.03 7.64 18.01
CA ALA A 14 -7.51 8.04 19.32
C ALA A 14 -5.99 7.83 19.37
N LYS A 15 -5.32 8.40 20.39
CA LYS A 15 -3.86 8.25 20.57
C LYS A 15 -3.39 6.81 20.75
N THR A 16 -4.30 5.90 21.10
CA THR A 16 -4.06 4.46 21.29
C THR A 16 -4.45 3.62 20.08
N THR A 17 -5.02 4.21 19.02
CA THR A 17 -5.42 3.50 17.81
C THR A 17 -4.17 2.99 17.07
N THR A 18 -4.15 1.69 16.76
CA THR A 18 -3.07 1.10 15.98
C THR A 18 -3.41 1.16 14.49
N GLU A 19 -4.54 0.58 14.08
CA GLU A 19 -5.07 0.66 12.72
C GLU A 19 -6.37 1.46 12.68
N ALA A 20 -6.51 2.40 11.74
CA ALA A 20 -7.80 3.07 11.51
C ALA A 20 -8.79 2.11 10.82
N PHE A 21 -8.33 1.42 9.78
CA PHE A 21 -9.06 0.33 9.13
C PHE A 21 -8.18 -0.92 9.08
N ALA A 22 -8.73 -2.07 9.46
CA ALA A 22 -8.07 -3.36 9.36
C ALA A 22 -8.94 -4.34 8.55
N VAL A 23 -8.38 -4.88 7.47
CA VAL A 23 -9.00 -5.92 6.66
C VAL A 23 -8.13 -7.17 6.75
N VAL A 24 -8.63 -8.15 7.48
CA VAL A 24 -7.91 -9.41 7.74
C VAL A 24 -8.63 -10.59 7.13
N ASN A 25 -7.89 -11.48 6.46
CA ASN A 25 -8.37 -12.78 5.96
C ASN A 25 -9.73 -12.74 5.22
N SER A 26 -9.96 -11.69 4.42
CA SER A 26 -11.25 -11.43 3.76
C SER A 26 -11.21 -11.66 2.25
N GLY A 27 -12.19 -12.39 1.72
CA GLY A 27 -12.21 -12.90 0.33
C GLY A 27 -12.28 -11.82 -0.75
N GLY A 28 -13.12 -10.81 -0.53
CA GLY A 28 -13.36 -9.67 -1.41
C GLY A 28 -13.82 -8.46 -0.58
N VAL A 29 -13.07 -7.35 -0.59
CA VAL A 29 -13.52 -6.14 0.12
C VAL A 29 -13.46 -4.95 -0.81
N ARG A 30 -14.54 -4.16 -0.82
CA ARG A 30 -14.62 -2.88 -1.50
C ARG A 30 -14.77 -1.77 -0.47
N MET A 31 -13.85 -0.83 -0.47
CA MET A 31 -13.84 0.32 0.42
C MET A 31 -13.88 1.59 -0.44
N THR A 32 -14.90 2.43 -0.24
CA THR A 32 -15.14 3.63 -1.08
C THR A 32 -15.51 4.85 -0.25
N ASP A 33 -14.95 6.01 -0.62
CA ASP A 33 -15.25 7.32 -0.01
C ASP A 33 -15.00 7.35 1.50
N CYS A 34 -13.92 6.70 1.96
CA CYS A 34 -13.60 6.60 3.37
C CYS A 34 -12.54 7.61 3.80
N VAL A 35 -12.53 7.95 5.09
CA VAL A 35 -11.61 8.92 5.70
C VAL A 35 -10.97 8.32 6.95
N SER A 36 -9.65 8.45 7.06
CA SER A 36 -8.89 8.24 8.29
C SER A 36 -8.36 9.58 8.81
N GLU A 37 -8.68 9.93 10.05
CA GLU A 37 -8.31 11.21 10.67
C GLU A 37 -8.09 11.11 12.19
N GLY A 38 -7.77 12.23 12.84
CA GLY A 38 -7.59 12.31 14.29
C GLY A 38 -6.12 12.22 14.69
N ALA A 39 -5.82 11.44 15.73
CA ALA A 39 -4.45 11.24 16.18
C ALA A 39 -3.67 10.28 15.24
N PRO A 40 -2.36 10.51 15.03
CA PRO A 40 -1.48 9.58 14.31
C PRO A 40 -1.64 8.12 14.76
N CYS A 41 -1.90 7.22 13.81
CA CYS A 41 -1.98 5.77 14.04
C CYS A 41 -0.78 5.04 13.39
N ALA A 42 -0.66 3.73 13.58
CA ALA A 42 0.37 2.94 12.90
C ALA A 42 0.08 2.78 11.41
N TYR A 43 -1.18 2.50 11.08
CA TYR A 43 -1.67 2.27 9.71
C TYR A 43 -3.06 2.85 9.49
N ASP A 44 -3.22 3.68 8.46
CA ASP A 44 -4.55 4.14 8.02
C ASP A 44 -5.36 2.98 7.46
N LEU A 45 -4.68 2.09 6.73
CA LEU A 45 -5.26 0.86 6.22
C LEU A 45 -4.28 -0.30 6.38
N PHE A 46 -4.68 -1.31 7.13
CA PHE A 46 -3.93 -2.55 7.33
C PHE A 46 -4.58 -3.71 6.59
N LEU A 47 -3.93 -4.18 5.52
CA LEU A 47 -4.38 -5.33 4.73
C LEU A 47 -3.48 -6.52 4.99
N SER A 48 -4.02 -7.56 5.63
CA SER A 48 -3.29 -8.80 5.84
C SER A 48 -4.13 -10.04 5.61
N ALA A 49 -3.54 -11.04 4.98
CA ALA A 49 -4.10 -12.37 4.85
C ALA A 49 -3.18 -13.45 5.45
N THR A 50 -2.39 -13.09 6.46
CA THR A 50 -1.69 -14.08 7.28
C THR A 50 -2.71 -14.87 8.10
N THR A 51 -2.61 -16.20 8.11
CA THR A 51 -3.61 -17.05 8.78
C THR A 51 -3.35 -17.21 10.28
N ASP A 52 -2.14 -16.87 10.72
CA ASP A 52 -1.67 -16.97 12.11
C ASP A 52 -1.24 -15.62 12.70
N GLY A 53 -1.48 -14.52 11.97
CA GLY A 53 -1.14 -13.16 12.41
C GLY A 53 0.36 -12.83 12.37
N ASP A 54 1.21 -13.71 11.85
CA ASP A 54 2.64 -13.45 11.71
C ASP A 54 2.94 -12.61 10.48
N GLU A 55 3.10 -11.30 10.69
CA GLU A 55 3.45 -10.32 9.64
C GLU A 55 4.94 -10.27 9.28
N SER A 56 5.74 -11.16 9.88
CA SER A 56 7.15 -11.34 9.50
C SER A 56 7.32 -12.16 8.23
N ARG A 57 6.24 -12.69 7.65
CA ARG A 57 6.25 -13.54 6.45
C ARG A 57 5.16 -13.16 5.44
N PRO A 58 5.30 -13.55 4.16
CA PRO A 58 4.27 -13.28 3.17
C PRO A 58 2.99 -14.07 3.47
N ALA A 59 1.84 -13.42 3.28
CA ALA A 59 0.55 -14.08 3.36
C ALA A 59 0.40 -15.18 2.30
N SER A 60 -0.19 -16.30 2.70
CA SER A 60 -0.36 -17.52 1.89
C SER A 60 -1.80 -18.03 1.84
N ASN A 61 -2.76 -17.29 2.42
CA ASN A 61 -4.18 -17.67 2.43
C ASN A 61 -4.71 -17.87 0.99
N THR A 62 -5.23 -19.06 0.69
CA THR A 62 -5.67 -19.42 -0.66
C THR A 62 -7.06 -18.90 -1.02
N VAL A 63 -7.84 -18.45 -0.03
CA VAL A 63 -9.22 -18.00 -0.17
C VAL A 63 -9.31 -16.52 -0.54
N VAL A 64 -8.38 -15.69 -0.04
CA VAL A 64 -8.35 -14.24 -0.29
C VAL A 64 -8.03 -13.95 -1.77
N LYS A 65 -8.93 -13.22 -2.44
CA LYS A 65 -8.82 -12.95 -3.89
C LYS A 65 -8.61 -11.49 -4.23
N SER A 66 -9.31 -10.57 -3.58
CA SER A 66 -9.27 -9.17 -4.00
C SER A 66 -9.56 -8.17 -2.90
N PHE A 67 -8.95 -7.00 -3.02
CA PHE A 67 -9.26 -5.80 -2.27
C PHE A 67 -9.32 -4.61 -3.24
N THR A 68 -10.32 -3.76 -3.09
CA THR A 68 -10.45 -2.52 -3.88
C THR A 68 -10.72 -1.34 -2.96
N LEU A 69 -9.93 -0.28 -3.13
CA LEU A 69 -10.08 1.00 -2.46
C LEU A 69 -10.26 2.09 -3.50
N ALA A 70 -11.24 2.97 -3.28
CA ALA A 70 -11.41 4.19 -4.06
C ALA A 70 -11.71 5.40 -3.17
N ASN A 71 -11.18 6.56 -3.54
CA ASN A 71 -11.46 7.84 -2.89
C ASN A 71 -11.17 7.81 -1.38
N PHE A 72 -9.96 7.42 -1.01
CA PHE A 72 -9.56 7.29 0.39
C PHE A 72 -8.77 8.50 0.84
N HIS A 73 -9.24 9.17 1.90
CA HIS A 73 -8.62 10.36 2.46
C HIS A 73 -7.85 10.03 3.74
N VAL A 74 -6.58 10.40 3.76
CA VAL A 74 -5.70 10.28 4.92
C VAL A 74 -5.37 11.68 5.42
N GLU A 75 -6.00 12.06 6.52
CA GLU A 75 -5.97 13.41 7.09
C GLU A 75 -4.93 13.58 8.21
N HIS A 76 -4.01 12.63 8.38
CA HIS A 76 -2.99 12.63 9.42
C HIS A 76 -1.74 11.89 8.96
N SER A 77 -0.69 11.87 9.78
CA SER A 77 0.60 11.25 9.44
C SER A 77 0.72 9.90 10.13
N ALA A 78 0.77 8.81 9.35
CA ALA A 78 0.96 7.47 9.92
C ALA A 78 2.36 7.33 10.53
N THR A 79 2.47 6.52 11.58
CA THR A 79 3.73 6.33 12.33
C THR A 79 4.57 5.17 11.83
N LYS A 80 3.98 4.18 11.14
CA LYS A 80 4.70 3.04 10.53
C LYS A 80 4.57 3.01 9.02
N ALA A 81 3.34 3.06 8.50
CA ALA A 81 3.04 3.24 7.08
C ALA A 81 1.59 3.67 6.92
N SER A 82 1.23 4.42 5.88
CA SER A 82 -0.19 4.75 5.68
C SER A 82 -1.00 3.50 5.29
N ILE A 83 -0.54 2.76 4.27
CA ILE A 83 -1.19 1.53 3.81
C ILE A 83 -0.22 0.35 3.93
N TYR A 84 -0.57 -0.67 4.70
CA TYR A 84 0.15 -1.94 4.78
C TYR A 84 -0.50 -2.98 3.87
N VAL A 85 0.30 -3.68 3.06
CA VAL A 85 -0.18 -4.70 2.11
C VAL A 85 0.59 -6.01 2.25
N ASN A 86 -0.03 -7.00 2.88
CA ASN A 86 0.44 -8.38 2.93
C ASN A 86 -0.67 -9.34 2.50
N MET A 87 -0.88 -9.42 1.19
CA MET A 87 -1.93 -10.23 0.57
C MET A 87 -1.30 -11.41 -0.19
N PRO A 88 -2.04 -12.49 -0.46
CA PRO A 88 -1.49 -13.64 -1.18
C PRO A 88 -0.99 -13.23 -2.56
N SER A 89 0.03 -13.90 -3.08
CA SER A 89 0.71 -13.51 -4.33
C SER A 89 -0.20 -13.44 -5.57
N LYS A 90 -1.36 -14.09 -5.54
CA LYS A 90 -2.37 -14.06 -6.60
C LYS A 90 -3.52 -13.09 -6.33
N ALA A 91 -3.60 -12.50 -5.15
CA ALA A 91 -4.67 -11.56 -4.81
C ALA A 91 -4.43 -10.19 -5.44
N ALA A 92 -5.48 -9.61 -6.02
CA ALA A 92 -5.46 -8.27 -6.57
C ALA A 92 -5.73 -7.23 -5.47
N VAL A 93 -4.91 -6.19 -5.41
CA VAL A 93 -5.09 -5.07 -4.48
C VAL A 93 -5.10 -3.80 -5.32
N THR A 94 -6.28 -3.24 -5.57
CA THR A 94 -6.42 -2.00 -6.36
C THR A 94 -6.66 -0.83 -5.43
N LEU A 95 -5.78 0.17 -5.49
CA LEU A 95 -5.89 1.42 -4.77
C LEU A 95 -6.06 2.56 -5.78
N SER A 96 -7.21 3.23 -5.73
CA SER A 96 -7.55 4.31 -6.64
C SER A 96 -7.90 5.60 -5.88
N ASN A 97 -7.54 6.76 -6.43
CA ASN A 97 -7.82 8.07 -5.84
C ASN A 97 -7.51 8.13 -4.32
N VAL A 98 -6.25 7.87 -3.94
CA VAL A 98 -5.82 7.98 -2.53
C VAL A 98 -5.22 9.36 -2.29
N TYR A 99 -5.72 10.05 -1.27
CA TYR A 99 -5.36 11.42 -0.92
C TYR A 99 -4.64 11.47 0.43
N TRP A 100 -3.30 11.51 0.41
CA TRP A 100 -2.48 11.67 1.62
C TRP A 100 -2.32 13.14 2.03
N ASN A 101 -3.38 13.80 2.48
CA ASN A 101 -3.42 15.26 2.63
C ASN A 101 -2.33 15.86 3.53
N ASN A 102 -1.91 15.11 4.56
CA ASN A 102 -0.81 15.50 5.44
C ASN A 102 0.56 15.00 4.98
N LYS A 103 1.62 15.71 5.40
CA LYS A 103 3.00 15.30 5.15
C LYS A 103 3.24 13.93 5.79
N GLN A 104 3.79 13.00 5.03
CA GLN A 104 4.12 11.65 5.51
C GLN A 104 5.62 11.55 5.75
N THR A 105 6.00 11.11 6.95
CA THR A 105 7.39 10.75 7.30
C THR A 105 7.61 9.24 7.18
N ALA A 106 6.58 8.46 7.51
CA ALA A 106 6.48 7.04 7.19
C ALA A 106 6.20 6.82 5.68
N PRO A 107 6.49 5.62 5.14
CA PRO A 107 6.07 5.29 3.77
C PRO A 107 4.55 5.37 3.62
N VAL A 108 4.11 5.86 2.47
CA VAL A 108 2.67 5.85 2.11
C VAL A 108 2.17 4.44 1.87
N ILE A 109 3.04 3.53 1.44
CA ILE A 109 2.72 2.12 1.30
C ILE A 109 3.89 1.28 1.83
N LEU A 110 3.60 0.35 2.73
CA LEU A 110 4.49 -0.75 3.11
C LEU A 110 3.97 -2.05 2.48
N TYR A 111 4.66 -2.50 1.44
CA TYR A 111 4.30 -3.63 0.61
C TYR A 111 5.13 -4.88 0.98
N VAL A 112 4.45 -6.01 1.16
CA VAL A 112 5.07 -7.31 1.42
C VAL A 112 4.74 -8.29 0.29
N MET A 113 3.47 -8.43 -0.07
CA MET A 113 3.01 -9.38 -1.08
C MET A 113 1.61 -8.98 -1.62
N GLY A 114 1.29 -9.44 -2.83
CA GLY A 114 0.04 -9.18 -3.54
C GLY A 114 0.29 -8.76 -4.98
N GLN A 115 -0.77 -8.49 -5.73
CA GLN A 115 -0.69 -7.80 -7.03
C GLN A 115 -1.23 -6.38 -6.80
N LEU A 116 -0.33 -5.44 -6.51
CA LEU A 116 -0.71 -4.08 -6.17
C LEU A 116 -0.91 -3.26 -7.45
N ASN A 117 -2.11 -2.71 -7.61
CA ASN A 117 -2.46 -1.80 -8.70
C ASN A 117 -2.75 -0.43 -8.12
N LEU A 118 -1.97 0.57 -8.53
CA LEU A 118 -2.15 1.97 -8.18
C LEU A 118 -2.74 2.66 -9.40
N GLU A 119 -3.95 3.18 -9.26
CA GLU A 119 -4.76 3.69 -10.37
C GLU A 119 -5.24 5.11 -10.07
N ASP A 120 -5.17 6.01 -11.05
CA ASP A 120 -5.79 7.35 -10.97
C ASP A 120 -5.38 8.20 -9.75
N ILE A 121 -4.21 7.94 -9.15
CA ILE A 121 -3.71 8.75 -8.04
C ILE A 121 -3.21 10.09 -8.60
N GLY A 122 -4.11 11.06 -8.71
CA GLY A 122 -3.85 12.37 -9.32
C GLY A 122 -2.97 13.30 -8.48
N TRP A 123 -2.71 12.96 -7.23
CA TRP A 123 -1.88 13.77 -6.35
C TRP A 123 -0.85 12.90 -5.61
N PHE A 124 0.43 13.27 -5.71
CA PHE A 124 1.51 12.56 -5.04
C PHE A 124 2.67 13.52 -4.75
N ARG A 125 3.16 13.55 -3.51
CA ARG A 125 4.28 14.43 -3.14
C ARG A 125 5.64 13.77 -3.40
N GLN A 126 6.64 14.59 -3.70
CA GLN A 126 8.00 14.10 -4.03
C GLN A 126 8.67 13.41 -2.83
N GLU A 127 8.30 13.74 -1.60
CA GLU A 127 8.81 13.10 -0.39
C GLU A 127 8.22 11.71 -0.12
N PHE A 128 7.09 11.36 -0.72
CA PHE A 128 6.43 10.08 -0.43
C PHE A 128 7.23 8.88 -0.94
N ARG A 129 7.16 7.79 -0.18
CA ARG A 129 7.92 6.56 -0.42
C ARG A 129 7.00 5.35 -0.35
N ILE A 130 7.27 4.37 -1.22
CA ILE A 130 6.73 3.02 -1.12
C ILE A 130 7.87 2.13 -0.66
N HIS A 131 7.70 1.48 0.49
CA HIS A 131 8.66 0.50 0.98
C HIS A 131 8.18 -0.89 0.58
N THR A 132 9.08 -1.71 0.07
CA THR A 132 8.86 -3.13 -0.18
C THR A 132 9.77 -3.96 0.71
N ARG A 133 9.26 -5.08 1.23
CA ARG A 133 10.08 -6.08 1.95
C ARG A 133 10.54 -7.23 1.05
N ILE A 134 10.09 -7.27 -0.21
CA ILE A 134 10.50 -8.28 -1.19
C ILE A 134 11.28 -7.68 -2.35
N SER A 135 12.21 -8.47 -2.88
CA SER A 135 13.10 -8.09 -3.98
C SER A 135 12.36 -7.78 -5.27
N ALA A 136 11.32 -8.56 -5.60
CA ALA A 136 10.61 -8.46 -6.87
C ALA A 136 9.13 -8.12 -6.65
N PRO A 137 8.80 -6.88 -6.24
CA PRO A 137 7.43 -6.46 -6.01
C PRO A 137 6.60 -6.45 -7.29
N ARG A 138 5.31 -6.78 -7.18
CA ARG A 138 4.36 -6.83 -8.30
C ARG A 138 3.45 -5.62 -8.20
N ILE A 139 3.91 -4.52 -8.79
CA ILE A 139 3.26 -3.22 -8.68
C ILE A 139 2.97 -2.69 -10.07
N ASN A 140 1.70 -2.44 -10.37
CA ASN A 140 1.27 -1.74 -11.57
C ASN A 140 0.84 -0.33 -11.20
N VAL A 141 1.28 0.64 -11.98
CA VAL A 141 0.93 2.06 -11.83
C VAL A 141 0.29 2.54 -13.13
N GLN A 142 -0.90 3.10 -13.05
CA GLN A 142 -1.65 3.58 -14.21
C GLN A 142 -2.35 4.90 -13.91
N ARG A 143 -2.19 5.91 -14.79
CA ARG A 143 -2.85 7.23 -14.65
C ARG A 143 -2.56 7.95 -13.33
N CYS A 144 -1.44 7.62 -12.70
CA CYS A 144 -0.98 8.26 -11.47
C CYS A 144 0.00 9.40 -11.74
N HIS A 145 0.05 10.34 -10.80
CA HIS A 145 0.85 11.56 -10.81
C HIS A 145 2.31 11.29 -11.18
N SER A 146 2.94 12.26 -11.85
CA SER A 146 4.27 12.15 -12.44
C SER A 146 5.37 11.80 -11.41
N PHE A 147 5.22 12.23 -10.16
CA PHE A 147 6.15 11.91 -9.06
C PHE A 147 6.10 10.45 -8.58
N LEU A 148 5.04 9.70 -8.87
CA LEU A 148 4.99 8.27 -8.61
C LEU A 148 5.80 7.53 -9.70
N ALA A 149 7.13 7.63 -9.58
CA ALA A 149 8.09 7.18 -10.58
C ALA A 149 9.21 6.30 -9.97
N PHE A 150 9.79 5.43 -10.79
CA PHE A 150 10.78 4.43 -10.37
C PHE A 150 12.23 4.75 -10.79
N GLY A 151 12.50 6.04 -11.08
CA GLY A 151 13.83 6.53 -11.50
C GLY A 151 14.30 6.01 -12.85
N LYS A 152 15.32 6.66 -13.41
CA LYS A 152 16.06 6.18 -14.60
C LYS A 152 17.05 5.09 -14.19
N GLU A 153 17.50 4.25 -15.13
CA GLU A 153 18.39 3.12 -14.83
C GLU A 153 19.66 3.52 -14.08
N GLY A 154 20.30 4.65 -14.44
CA GLY A 154 21.49 5.16 -13.76
C GLY A 154 21.26 5.80 -12.38
N GLU A 155 20.01 6.02 -11.97
CA GLU A 155 19.65 6.58 -10.66
C GLU A 155 19.28 5.48 -9.65
N ARG A 156 19.22 4.23 -10.09
CA ARG A 156 18.79 3.08 -9.28
C ARG A 156 19.96 2.51 -8.50
N THR A 157 19.66 1.99 -7.32
CA THR A 157 20.59 1.21 -6.50
C THR A 157 19.97 -0.14 -6.15
N ASP A 158 20.74 -1.03 -5.55
CA ASP A 158 20.25 -2.33 -5.07
C ASP A 158 19.08 -2.21 -4.08
N LYS A 159 18.87 -1.03 -3.48
CA LYS A 159 17.81 -0.80 -2.49
C LYS A 159 16.79 0.25 -2.92
N ARG A 160 17.00 0.97 -4.03
CA ARG A 160 16.15 2.12 -4.37
C ARG A 160 15.95 2.27 -5.87
N ALA A 161 14.70 2.54 -6.24
CA ALA A 161 14.28 2.94 -7.57
C ALA A 161 13.20 4.02 -7.48
N GLY A 162 13.60 5.29 -7.58
CA GLY A 162 12.70 6.43 -7.42
C GLY A 162 11.99 6.45 -6.06
N VAL A 163 10.66 6.32 -6.08
CA VAL A 163 9.80 6.23 -4.88
C VAL A 163 9.82 4.87 -4.19
N LEU A 164 10.29 3.81 -4.87
CA LEU A 164 10.26 2.43 -4.37
C LEU A 164 11.59 2.06 -3.70
N HIS A 165 11.51 1.62 -2.44
CA HIS A 165 12.67 1.34 -1.58
C HIS A 165 12.55 -0.07 -1.01
N LEU A 166 13.60 -0.88 -1.11
CA LEU A 166 13.70 -2.17 -0.44
C LEU A 166 14.21 -1.95 0.98
N GLN A 167 13.33 -2.05 1.96
CA GLN A 167 13.61 -1.77 3.37
C GLN A 167 13.13 -2.92 4.25
N ASP A 168 13.89 -3.21 5.31
CA ASP A 168 13.67 -4.31 6.26
C ASP A 168 13.28 -5.63 5.54
N PRO A 169 14.10 -6.05 4.55
CA PRO A 169 13.73 -7.12 3.65
C PRO A 169 13.49 -8.45 4.37
N LEU A 170 12.55 -9.23 3.85
CA LEU A 170 12.38 -10.62 4.25
C LEU A 170 13.65 -11.43 3.90
N PRO A 171 13.90 -12.57 4.60
CA PRO A 171 15.04 -13.42 4.30
C PRO A 171 15.20 -13.70 2.79
N ASN A 172 16.44 -13.67 2.30
CA ASN A 172 16.80 -13.84 0.89
C ASN A 172 16.40 -12.70 -0.07
N ASN A 173 15.86 -11.58 0.43
CA ASN A 173 15.51 -10.43 -0.40
C ASN A 173 16.61 -9.35 -0.35
N THR A 174 17.68 -9.52 -1.12
CA THR A 174 18.87 -8.66 -1.02
C THR A 174 18.91 -7.50 -2.01
N GLN A 175 18.20 -7.58 -3.14
CA GLN A 175 18.27 -6.59 -4.22
C GLN A 175 16.88 -6.25 -4.77
N LEU A 176 16.60 -4.97 -4.96
CA LEU A 176 15.39 -4.47 -5.60
C LEU A 176 15.43 -4.75 -7.11
N LYS A 177 14.43 -5.47 -7.58
CA LYS A 177 14.25 -5.94 -8.95
C LYS A 177 12.93 -5.43 -9.48
N LEU A 178 12.97 -4.74 -10.62
CA LEU A 178 11.78 -4.10 -11.22
C LEU A 178 11.07 -4.96 -12.27
N ASN A 179 11.41 -6.26 -12.38
CA ASN A 179 10.88 -7.17 -13.41
C ASN A 179 9.34 -7.19 -13.50
N PHE A 180 8.65 -6.96 -12.38
CA PHE A 180 7.20 -6.96 -12.28
C PHE A 180 6.61 -5.60 -11.88
N VAL A 181 7.43 -4.54 -11.94
CA VAL A 181 6.97 -3.18 -11.72
C VAL A 181 6.68 -2.54 -13.07
N ARG A 182 5.45 -2.07 -13.26
CA ARG A 182 4.99 -1.48 -14.52
C ARG A 182 4.42 -0.10 -14.27
N ARG A 183 4.73 0.84 -15.15
CA ARG A 183 4.13 2.18 -15.16
C ARG A 183 3.56 2.46 -16.54
N ARG A 184 2.31 2.91 -16.60
CA ARG A 184 1.57 3.23 -17.82
C ARG A 184 0.87 4.56 -17.64
N ASP A 185 0.73 5.30 -18.73
CA ASP A 185 -0.08 6.53 -18.83
C ASP A 185 0.13 7.50 -17.66
N PRO A 186 1.34 8.03 -17.42
CA PRO A 186 1.56 8.96 -16.30
C PRO A 186 0.68 10.20 -16.46
N SER A 187 -0.02 10.61 -15.39
CA SER A 187 -0.70 11.90 -15.34
C SER A 187 0.29 13.00 -14.96
N MET A 188 -0.01 14.24 -15.38
CA MET A 188 0.86 15.42 -15.18
C MET A 188 1.21 15.60 -13.71
#